data_AF-A0A5F1Z926-F1
#
_entry.id   AF-A0A5F1Z926-F1
#
_cell.length_a   1.000
_cell.length_b   1.000
_cell.length_c   1.000
_cell.angle_alpha   90.00
_cell.angle_beta   90.00
_cell.angle_gamma   90.00
#
_symmetry.space_group_name_H-M   'P 1'
#
loop_
_entity.id
_entity.type
_entity.pdbx_description
1 polymer ?
#
loop_
_entity_poly.entity_id
_entity_poly.type
_entity_poly.pdbx_seq_one_letter_code
_entity_poly.pdbx_strand_id
1 'polypeptide(L)'
;MKRKEFLQKTALSYTILQLPLRAEGNEKEESKSDPSKESPWSEADDLADLRELLVSLQSDPEGIKLSGNWSPGKVFAHCAQSIEYSLKGYPEMKSAIFRGSIGKVAFSIFAFKNKMSHGLEEPIPGAEDITNATEVKVGIGRLIQAIDDFSKARESSLRPHFAYGELTKEEYNVAHSLHIKNHMERLLV
;
A
#
# COMPACT_ATOMS: atom_id res chain seq x y z
N MET A 1 7.83 -2.62 15.55
CA MET A 1 8.94 -1.66 15.77
C MET A 1 8.41 -0.28 15.41
N LYS A 2 8.49 0.74 16.28
CA LYS A 2 7.79 2.02 16.06
C LYS A 2 8.46 2.83 14.94
N ARG A 3 7.67 3.51 14.09
CA ARG A 3 8.05 4.39 12.93
C ARG A 3 9.38 5.16 13.06
N LYS A 4 9.71 5.62 14.26
CA LYS A 4 10.95 6.36 14.57
C LYS A 4 12.23 5.53 14.39
N GLU A 5 12.17 4.22 14.61
CA GLU A 5 13.35 3.33 14.57
C GLU A 5 13.75 2.96 13.13
N PHE A 6 12.80 2.95 12.19
CA PHE A 6 13.08 2.75 10.76
C PHE A 6 13.81 3.97 10.16
N LEU A 7 13.28 5.18 10.40
CA LEU A 7 13.88 6.42 9.91
C LEU A 7 15.32 6.63 10.44
N GLN A 8 15.60 6.23 11.67
CA GLN A 8 16.94 6.28 12.26
C GLN A 8 17.95 5.37 11.56
N LYS A 9 17.53 4.19 11.09
CA LYS A 9 18.42 3.24 10.38
C LYS A 9 18.72 3.69 8.95
N THR A 10 17.79 4.36 8.27
CA THR A 10 18.00 4.92 6.93
C THR A 10 18.80 6.24 6.91
N ALA A 11 18.85 6.98 8.03
CA ALA A 11 19.51 8.28 8.10
C ALA A 11 21.05 8.23 8.03
N LEU A 12 21.67 7.06 8.23
CA LEU A 12 23.12 6.90 8.30
C LEU A 12 23.86 6.97 6.94
N SER A 13 23.21 7.28 5.82
CA SER A 13 23.89 7.28 4.51
C SER A 13 23.60 8.42 3.54
N TYR A 14 22.95 9.51 3.96
CA TYR A 14 22.70 10.61 3.01
C TYR A 14 22.99 11.99 3.61
N THR A 15 24.22 12.45 3.40
CA THR A 15 24.54 13.89 3.40
C THR A 15 23.97 14.49 2.10
N ILE A 16 22.75 15.03 2.16
CA ILE A 16 22.13 15.70 1.02
C ILE A 16 22.56 17.17 1.04
N LEU A 17 23.35 17.58 0.04
CA LEU A 17 23.56 18.99 -0.30
C LEU A 17 22.21 19.62 -0.67
N GLN A 18 21.81 20.67 0.03
CA GLN A 18 20.63 21.45 -0.31
C GLN A 18 20.92 22.44 -1.44
N LEU A 19 20.12 22.41 -2.50
CA LEU A 19 19.95 23.51 -3.45
C LEU A 19 18.45 23.80 -3.59
N PRO A 20 18.02 25.07 -3.59
CA PRO A 20 16.62 25.42 -3.80
C PRO A 20 16.36 25.55 -5.31
N LEU A 21 15.42 24.78 -5.83
CA LEU A 21 14.80 25.02 -7.14
C LEU A 21 13.38 25.54 -6.90
N ARG A 22 13.19 26.83 -7.19
CA ARG A 22 11.90 27.50 -7.25
C ARG A 22 11.29 27.24 -8.63
N ALA A 23 10.11 26.65 -8.69
CA ALA A 23 9.31 26.55 -9.90
C ALA A 23 7.88 27.02 -9.58
N GLU A 24 7.48 28.12 -10.20
CA GLU A 24 6.10 28.63 -10.24
C GLU A 24 5.34 27.86 -11.33
N GLY A 25 4.13 27.37 -11.01
CA GLY A 25 3.35 26.57 -11.94
C GLY A 25 1.92 26.29 -11.47
N ASN A 26 1.05 27.27 -11.68
CA ASN A 26 -0.40 27.19 -11.95
C ASN A 26 -1.24 26.10 -11.25
N GLU A 27 -1.93 26.50 -10.19
CA GLU A 27 -2.92 25.68 -9.46
C GLU A 27 -4.21 25.53 -10.28
N LYS A 28 -4.56 24.28 -10.63
CA LYS A 28 -5.93 23.91 -11.03
C LYS A 28 -6.65 23.44 -9.77
N GLU A 29 -7.87 23.93 -9.59
CA GLU A 29 -8.77 23.65 -8.46
C GLU A 29 -8.84 22.15 -8.11
N GLU A 30 -8.17 21.79 -7.01
CA GLU A 30 -8.45 20.59 -6.24
C GLU A 30 -9.69 20.87 -5.37
N SER A 31 -10.65 19.93 -5.40
CA SER A 31 -11.82 19.96 -4.54
C SER A 31 -11.39 20.00 -3.07
N LYS A 32 -11.66 21.11 -2.38
CA LYS A 32 -11.39 21.27 -0.96
C LYS A 32 -12.19 20.25 -0.15
N SER A 33 -11.54 19.19 0.31
CA SER A 33 -12.01 18.38 1.42
C SER A 33 -11.82 19.17 2.73
N ASP A 34 -12.83 19.15 3.58
CA ASP A 34 -12.82 19.76 4.92
C ASP A 34 -11.60 19.24 5.74
N PRO A 35 -10.70 20.12 6.21
CA PRO A 35 -9.46 19.73 6.88
C PRO A 35 -9.65 19.21 8.33
N SER A 36 -10.88 18.93 8.78
CA SER A 36 -11.18 18.62 10.19
C SER A 36 -11.48 17.15 10.52
N LYS A 37 -11.44 16.22 9.57
CA LYS A 37 -11.42 14.77 9.85
C LYS A 37 -10.49 14.04 8.89
N GLU A 38 -9.23 13.88 9.30
CA GLU A 38 -8.30 12.99 8.60
C GLU A 38 -8.89 11.56 8.58
N SER A 39 -8.74 10.90 7.44
CA SER A 39 -9.29 9.56 7.21
C SER A 39 -8.66 8.57 8.20
N PRO A 40 -9.44 7.69 8.88
CA PRO A 40 -8.85 6.71 9.80
C PRO A 40 -7.80 5.82 9.10
N TRP A 41 -7.92 5.64 7.79
CA TRP A 41 -6.97 4.91 6.97
C TRP A 41 -5.61 5.61 6.86
N SER A 42 -5.55 6.95 6.80
CA SER A 42 -4.27 7.67 6.70
C SER A 42 -3.46 7.56 7.99
N GLU A 43 -4.16 7.52 9.13
CA GLU A 43 -3.58 7.50 10.47
C GLU A 43 -3.07 6.14 10.93
N ALA A 44 -3.52 5.04 10.33
CA ALA A 44 -3.06 3.70 10.68
C ALA A 44 -1.54 3.57 10.52
N ASP A 45 -0.78 3.20 11.56
CA ASP A 45 0.68 3.16 11.49
C ASP A 45 1.20 1.96 10.70
N ASP A 46 0.51 0.81 10.78
CA ASP A 46 0.95 -0.44 10.18
C ASP A 46 -0.24 -1.37 9.78
N LEU A 47 0.08 -2.59 9.34
CA LEU A 47 -0.94 -3.57 8.94
C LEU A 47 -1.86 -4.03 10.08
N ALA A 48 -1.42 -3.98 11.34
CA ALA A 48 -2.26 -4.36 12.46
C ALA A 48 -3.39 -3.34 12.66
N ASP A 49 -3.06 -2.04 12.61
CA ASP A 49 -4.06 -0.97 12.68
C ASP A 49 -5.06 -1.06 11.52
N LEU A 50 -4.56 -1.26 10.30
CA LEU A 50 -5.41 -1.43 9.11
C LEU A 50 -6.32 -2.66 9.23
N ARG A 51 -5.85 -3.74 9.85
CA ARG A 51 -6.66 -4.92 10.11
C ARG A 51 -7.82 -4.60 11.06
N GLU A 52 -7.59 -3.81 12.11
CA GLU A 52 -8.66 -3.40 13.03
C GLU A 52 -9.73 -2.58 12.31
N LEU A 53 -9.31 -1.63 11.46
CA LEU A 53 -10.22 -0.85 10.61
C LEU A 53 -11.03 -1.75 9.66
N LEU A 54 -10.38 -2.75 9.05
CA LEU A 54 -11.05 -3.70 8.16
C LEU A 54 -12.07 -4.58 8.91
N VAL A 55 -11.78 -5.01 10.14
CA VAL A 55 -12.72 -5.78 10.96
C VAL A 55 -13.94 -4.93 11.33
N SER A 56 -13.72 -3.66 11.68
CA SER A 56 -14.81 -2.71 11.91
C SER A 56 -15.68 -2.55 10.66
N LEU A 57 -15.03 -2.31 9.51
CA LEU A 57 -15.71 -2.15 8.22
C LEU A 57 -16.46 -3.42 7.77
N GLN A 58 -15.93 -4.62 8.04
CA GLN A 58 -16.57 -5.87 7.67
C GLN A 58 -17.89 -6.11 8.42
N SER A 59 -18.02 -5.52 9.61
CA SER A 59 -19.19 -5.68 10.48
C SER A 59 -20.39 -4.89 9.96
N ASP A 60 -20.14 -3.81 9.22
CA ASP A 60 -21.15 -2.99 8.56
C ASP A 60 -20.64 -2.51 7.18
N PRO A 61 -20.68 -3.39 6.14
CA PRO A 61 -20.13 -3.07 4.83
C PRO A 61 -21.10 -2.26 3.95
N GLU A 62 -22.27 -1.88 4.47
CA GLU A 62 -23.29 -1.19 3.68
C GLU A 62 -22.83 0.22 3.29
N GLY A 63 -23.13 0.61 2.04
CA GLY A 63 -22.83 1.95 1.57
C GLY A 63 -21.37 2.25 1.19
N ILE A 64 -20.45 1.27 1.29
CA ILE A 64 -19.06 1.44 0.82
C ILE A 64 -19.05 1.75 -0.68
N LYS A 65 -18.58 2.94 -1.03
CA LYS A 65 -18.40 3.37 -2.43
C LYS A 65 -16.96 3.83 -2.62
N LEU A 66 -16.38 3.45 -3.75
CA LEU A 66 -15.08 3.94 -4.19
C LEU A 66 -15.27 4.75 -5.48
N SER A 67 -14.42 5.74 -5.70
CA SER A 67 -14.33 6.39 -7.02
C SER A 67 -13.80 5.43 -8.09
N GLY A 68 -14.19 5.66 -9.36
CA GLY A 68 -13.78 4.94 -10.58
C GLY A 68 -14.44 3.59 -10.86
N ASN A 69 -13.75 2.73 -11.62
CA ASN A 69 -14.33 1.58 -12.33
C ASN A 69 -14.21 0.25 -11.57
N TRP A 70 -13.25 0.11 -10.65
CA TRP A 70 -13.14 -1.10 -9.84
C TRP A 70 -14.17 -1.09 -8.71
N SER A 71 -14.87 -2.21 -8.52
CA SER A 71 -15.79 -2.35 -7.39
C SER A 71 -15.03 -2.38 -6.06
N PRO A 72 -15.66 -2.01 -4.92
CA PRO A 72 -14.98 -2.06 -3.63
C PRO A 72 -14.47 -3.45 -3.28
N GLY A 73 -15.25 -4.50 -3.57
CA GLY A 73 -14.81 -5.88 -3.36
C GLY A 73 -13.57 -6.23 -4.18
N LYS A 74 -13.47 -5.76 -5.45
CA LYS A 74 -12.27 -5.94 -6.27
C LYS A 74 -11.06 -5.22 -5.67
N VAL A 75 -11.21 -3.98 -5.20
CA VAL A 75 -10.12 -3.22 -4.58
C VAL A 75 -9.57 -3.90 -3.33
N PHE A 76 -10.44 -4.33 -2.41
CA PHE A 76 -9.98 -5.06 -1.22
C PHE A 76 -9.30 -6.39 -1.58
N ALA A 77 -9.86 -7.14 -2.54
CA ALA A 77 -9.26 -8.37 -3.02
C ALA A 77 -7.91 -8.15 -3.71
N HIS A 78 -7.72 -7.02 -4.42
CA HIS A 78 -6.46 -6.64 -5.04
C HIS A 78 -5.38 -6.31 -3.99
N CYS A 79 -5.73 -5.53 -2.96
CA CYS A 79 -4.84 -5.31 -1.82
C CYS A 79 -4.41 -6.63 -1.17
N ALA A 80 -5.36 -7.58 -1.01
CA ALA A 80 -5.07 -8.90 -0.46
C ALA A 80 -4.11 -9.68 -1.36
N GLN A 81 -4.35 -9.66 -2.67
CA GLN A 81 -3.52 -10.34 -3.67
C GLN A 81 -2.05 -9.87 -3.62
N SER A 82 -1.80 -8.57 -3.39
CA SER A 82 -0.43 -8.05 -3.20
C SER A 82 0.26 -8.67 -1.98
N ILE A 83 -0.44 -8.75 -0.84
CA ILE A 83 0.08 -9.39 0.38
C ILE A 83 0.31 -10.89 0.15
N GLU A 84 -0.64 -11.58 -0.48
CA GLU A 84 -0.52 -13.01 -0.79
C GLU A 84 0.71 -13.30 -1.67
N TYR A 85 1.02 -12.44 -2.63
CA TYR A 85 2.21 -12.61 -3.45
C TYR A 85 3.52 -12.28 -2.74
N SER A 86 3.51 -11.51 -1.65
CA SER A 86 4.68 -11.44 -0.75
C SER A 86 4.98 -12.77 -0.05
N LEU A 87 3.98 -13.67 0.04
CA LEU A 87 4.11 -15.00 0.63
C LEU A 87 4.35 -16.09 -0.42
N LYS A 88 3.62 -16.04 -1.55
CA LYS A 88 3.63 -17.07 -2.60
C LYS A 88 4.63 -16.77 -3.71
N GLY A 89 4.98 -15.50 -3.90
CA GLY A 89 5.81 -15.00 -4.99
C GLY A 89 4.98 -14.32 -6.07
N TYR A 90 5.43 -13.16 -6.52
CA TYR A 90 4.79 -12.43 -7.60
C TYR A 90 4.96 -13.16 -8.94
N PRO A 91 3.92 -13.19 -9.80
CA PRO A 91 3.93 -13.98 -11.03
C PRO A 91 4.87 -13.41 -12.10
N GLU A 92 4.93 -12.08 -12.23
CA GLU A 92 5.89 -11.41 -13.11
C GLU A 92 6.73 -10.40 -12.34
N MET A 93 8.04 -10.43 -12.59
CA MET A 93 9.02 -9.58 -11.91
C MET A 93 9.55 -8.52 -12.88
N LYS A 94 9.74 -7.28 -12.39
CA LYS A 94 10.59 -6.32 -13.10
C LYS A 94 12.04 -6.82 -13.13
N SER A 95 12.82 -6.32 -14.09
CA SER A 95 14.23 -6.72 -14.26
C SER A 95 15.02 -6.58 -12.95
N ALA A 96 16.02 -7.45 -12.75
CA ALA A 96 16.83 -7.43 -11.53
C ALA A 96 17.52 -6.06 -11.33
N ILE A 97 17.96 -5.43 -12.42
CA ILE A 97 18.56 -4.09 -12.40
C ILE A 97 17.55 -3.05 -11.91
N PHE A 98 16.30 -3.09 -12.40
CA PHE A 98 15.25 -2.16 -11.96
C PHE A 98 14.98 -2.32 -10.46
N ARG A 99 14.78 -3.57 -10.01
CA ARG A 99 14.52 -3.88 -8.60
C ARG A 99 15.68 -3.49 -7.70
N GLY A 100 16.92 -3.59 -8.18
CA GLY A 100 18.13 -3.19 -7.45
C GLY A 100 18.41 -1.69 -7.43
N SER A 101 17.69 -0.87 -8.23
CA SER A 101 17.97 0.56 -8.39
C SER A 101 16.70 1.42 -8.19
N ILE A 102 16.00 1.75 -9.28
CA ILE A 102 14.83 2.63 -9.31
C ILE A 102 13.75 2.15 -8.35
N GLY A 103 13.51 0.84 -8.30
CA GLY A 103 12.51 0.26 -7.41
C GLY A 103 12.78 0.55 -5.93
N LYS A 104 14.00 0.29 -5.47
CA LYS A 104 14.41 0.57 -4.09
C LYS A 104 14.33 2.06 -3.76
N VAL A 105 14.79 2.92 -4.67
CA VAL A 105 14.74 4.38 -4.47
C VAL A 105 13.28 4.86 -4.35
N ALA A 106 12.39 4.40 -5.22
CA ALA A 106 10.97 4.74 -5.16
C ALA A 106 10.36 4.31 -3.82
N PHE A 107 10.63 3.08 -3.38
CA PHE A 107 10.17 2.58 -2.08
C PHE A 107 10.68 3.43 -0.92
N SER A 108 11.97 3.80 -0.89
CA SER A 108 12.53 4.65 0.16
C SER A 108 11.85 6.02 0.23
N ILE A 109 11.54 6.63 -0.93
CA ILE A 109 10.81 7.90 -0.99
C ILE A 109 9.39 7.73 -0.43
N PHE A 110 8.67 6.68 -0.82
CA PHE A 110 7.33 6.42 -0.33
C PHE A 110 7.30 6.16 1.18
N ALA A 111 8.22 5.35 1.68
CA ALA A 111 8.38 5.07 3.11
C ALA A 111 8.70 6.34 3.90
N PHE A 112 9.60 7.20 3.39
CA PHE A 112 9.93 8.48 4.01
C PHE A 112 8.73 9.43 4.07
N LYS A 113 7.95 9.50 2.98
CA LYS A 113 6.76 10.36 2.88
C LYS A 113 5.53 9.81 3.61
N ASN A 114 5.57 8.54 4.06
CA ASN A 114 4.39 7.80 4.51
C ASN A 114 3.22 7.88 3.50
N LYS A 115 3.54 7.95 2.21
CA LYS A 115 2.57 8.09 1.13
C LYS A 115 3.16 7.51 -0.15
N MET A 116 2.41 6.60 -0.78
CA MET A 116 2.72 6.11 -2.12
C MET A 116 1.71 6.62 -3.14
N SER A 117 2.09 6.51 -4.41
CA SER A 117 1.22 6.82 -5.54
C SER A 117 1.52 5.83 -6.65
N HIS A 118 0.48 5.11 -7.11
CA HIS A 118 0.53 4.24 -8.28
C HIS A 118 -0.83 4.22 -8.99
N GLY A 119 -0.94 3.51 -10.12
CA GLY A 119 -2.21 3.29 -10.78
C GLY A 119 -3.15 2.46 -9.92
N LEU A 120 -4.24 3.05 -9.43
CA LEU A 120 -5.19 2.41 -8.50
C LEU A 120 -6.16 1.43 -9.17
N GLU A 121 -6.06 1.28 -10.50
CA GLU A 121 -6.79 0.29 -11.31
C GLU A 121 -5.81 -0.50 -12.20
N GLU A 122 -4.55 -0.57 -11.79
CA GLU A 122 -3.51 -1.37 -12.46
C GLU A 122 -3.41 -2.75 -11.79
N PRO A 123 -3.65 -3.86 -12.52
CA PRO A 123 -3.47 -5.19 -11.96
C PRO A 123 -2.00 -5.47 -11.66
N ILE A 124 -1.74 -6.37 -10.71
CA ILE A 124 -0.38 -6.87 -10.48
C ILE A 124 0.08 -7.62 -11.75
N PRO A 125 1.29 -7.35 -12.27
CA PRO A 125 1.78 -8.00 -13.50
C PRO A 125 1.72 -9.53 -13.41
N GLY A 126 1.05 -10.15 -14.38
CA GLY A 126 0.86 -11.62 -14.48
C GLY A 126 -0.11 -12.24 -13.46
N ALA A 127 -0.76 -11.44 -12.62
CA ALA A 127 -1.68 -11.94 -11.60
C ALA A 127 -3.01 -12.40 -12.19
N GLU A 128 -3.66 -13.32 -11.49
CA GLU A 128 -5.03 -13.73 -11.81
C GLU A 128 -5.99 -12.54 -11.71
N ASP A 129 -6.86 -12.36 -12.70
CA ASP A 129 -7.84 -11.28 -12.68
C ASP A 129 -8.87 -11.49 -11.57
N ILE A 130 -9.25 -10.39 -10.93
CA ILE A 130 -10.28 -10.36 -9.90
C ILE A 130 -11.52 -9.73 -10.52
N THR A 131 -12.63 -10.44 -10.55
CA THR A 131 -13.86 -9.92 -11.15
C THR A 131 -14.40 -8.69 -10.42
N ASN A 132 -14.97 -7.73 -11.16
CA ASN A 132 -15.71 -6.61 -10.56
C ASN A 132 -16.98 -7.05 -9.83
N ALA A 133 -17.45 -8.28 -10.04
CA ALA A 133 -18.57 -8.85 -9.31
C ALA A 133 -18.19 -9.36 -7.90
N THR A 134 -16.92 -9.25 -7.48
CA THR A 134 -16.51 -9.64 -6.13
C THR A 134 -17.29 -8.86 -5.08
N GLU A 135 -17.99 -9.58 -4.20
CA GLU A 135 -18.72 -8.99 -3.09
C GLU A 135 -17.78 -8.26 -2.12
N VAL A 136 -18.23 -7.12 -1.59
CA VAL A 136 -17.41 -6.27 -0.71
C VAL A 136 -16.93 -7.04 0.52
N LYS A 137 -17.83 -7.79 1.17
CA LYS A 137 -17.51 -8.59 2.36
C LYS A 137 -16.50 -9.70 2.08
N VAL A 138 -16.55 -10.29 0.88
CA VAL A 138 -15.57 -11.30 0.42
C VAL A 138 -14.19 -10.67 0.21
N GLY A 139 -14.14 -9.50 -0.44
CA GLY A 139 -12.89 -8.74 -0.61
C GLY A 139 -12.25 -8.35 0.72
N ILE A 140 -13.03 -7.77 1.65
CA ILE A 140 -12.55 -7.40 2.98
C ILE A 140 -12.05 -8.64 3.75
N GLY A 141 -12.82 -9.74 3.73
CA GLY A 141 -12.44 -10.98 4.40
C GLY A 141 -11.12 -11.56 3.86
N ARG A 142 -10.92 -11.53 2.54
CA ARG A 142 -9.66 -11.95 1.90
C ARG A 142 -8.49 -11.08 2.36
N LEU A 143 -8.68 -9.76 2.47
CA LEU A 143 -7.63 -8.85 2.91
C LEU A 143 -7.27 -9.07 4.39
N ILE A 144 -8.25 -9.23 5.27
CA ILE A 144 -8.00 -9.57 6.69
C ILE A 144 -7.19 -10.87 6.79
N GLN A 145 -7.60 -11.91 6.06
CA GLN A 145 -6.90 -13.19 6.05
C GLN A 145 -5.46 -13.06 5.54
N ALA A 146 -5.23 -12.31 4.46
CA ALA A 146 -3.90 -12.09 3.92
C ALA A 146 -2.98 -11.37 4.92
N ILE A 147 -3.51 -10.38 5.65
CA ILE A 147 -2.78 -9.70 6.73
C ILE A 147 -2.44 -10.68 7.86
N ASP A 148 -3.39 -11.52 8.27
CA ASP A 148 -3.17 -12.54 9.31
C ASP A 148 -2.10 -13.56 8.92
N ASP A 149 -2.11 -14.02 7.67
CA ASP A 149 -1.13 -14.96 7.15
C ASP A 149 0.26 -14.33 7.07
N PHE A 150 0.36 -13.07 6.61
CA PHE A 150 1.60 -12.32 6.59
C PHE A 150 2.16 -12.07 8.00
N SER A 151 1.30 -11.76 8.97
CA SER A 151 1.69 -11.57 10.37
C SER A 151 2.30 -12.84 10.96
N LYS A 152 1.76 -14.02 10.64
CA LYS A 152 2.27 -15.33 11.10
C LYS A 152 3.53 -15.80 10.35
N ALA A 153 3.76 -15.33 9.12
CA ALA A 153 4.88 -15.76 8.29
C ALA A 153 6.23 -15.37 8.90
N ARG A 154 7.26 -16.19 8.67
CA ARG A 154 8.65 -15.82 9.01
C ARG A 154 9.23 -14.96 7.91
N GLU A 155 10.11 -14.02 8.24
CA GLU A 155 10.78 -13.20 7.21
C GLU A 155 11.48 -14.05 6.15
N SER A 156 12.14 -15.13 6.57
CA SER A 156 12.83 -16.06 5.65
C SER A 156 11.91 -16.82 4.68
N SER A 157 10.59 -16.79 4.91
CA SER A 157 9.60 -17.35 3.98
C SER A 157 9.05 -16.33 2.99
N LEU A 158 9.35 -15.03 3.16
CA LEU A 158 8.88 -13.99 2.26
C LEU A 158 9.58 -14.11 0.90
N ARG A 159 8.84 -13.72 -0.13
CA ARG A 159 9.30 -13.70 -1.51
C ARG A 159 9.66 -12.28 -1.92
N PRO A 160 10.50 -12.08 -2.95
CA PRO A 160 10.92 -10.74 -3.33
C PRO A 160 9.76 -9.95 -3.94
N HIS A 161 9.70 -8.64 -3.70
CA HIS A 161 8.67 -7.77 -4.27
C HIS A 161 8.93 -7.57 -5.77
N PHE A 162 7.88 -7.59 -6.59
CA PHE A 162 8.01 -7.52 -8.05
C PHE A 162 8.70 -6.26 -8.57
N ALA A 163 8.58 -5.15 -7.84
CA ALA A 163 9.20 -3.87 -8.18
C ALA A 163 10.37 -3.48 -7.27
N TYR A 164 10.37 -3.90 -6.00
CA TYR A 164 11.32 -3.40 -4.98
C TYR A 164 12.44 -4.40 -4.63
N GLY A 165 12.32 -5.66 -5.09
CA GLY A 165 13.29 -6.70 -4.78
C GLY A 165 13.10 -7.28 -3.38
N GLU A 166 14.17 -7.79 -2.79
CA GLU A 166 14.14 -8.30 -1.41
C GLU A 166 13.78 -7.17 -0.44
N LEU A 167 12.83 -7.46 0.46
CA LEU A 167 12.41 -6.57 1.55
C LEU A 167 12.41 -7.36 2.85
N THR A 168 12.76 -6.73 3.96
CA THR A 168 12.55 -7.31 5.30
C THR A 168 11.04 -7.40 5.61
N LYS A 169 10.67 -8.10 6.67
CA LYS A 169 9.28 -8.17 7.10
C LYS A 169 8.73 -6.80 7.50
N GLU A 170 9.56 -5.95 8.10
CA GLU A 170 9.20 -4.57 8.43
C GLU A 170 9.02 -3.72 7.18
N GLU A 171 9.92 -3.84 6.19
CA GLU A 171 9.78 -3.11 4.93
C GLU A 171 8.53 -3.54 4.16
N TYR A 172 8.21 -4.84 4.17
CA TYR A 172 6.95 -5.33 3.61
C TYR A 172 5.73 -4.82 4.36
N ASN A 173 5.78 -4.73 5.69
CA ASN A 173 4.69 -4.13 6.47
C ASN A 173 4.44 -2.68 6.00
N VAL A 174 5.49 -1.88 5.88
CA VAL A 174 5.39 -0.51 5.34
C VAL A 174 4.84 -0.51 3.90
N ALA A 175 5.37 -1.33 3.00
CA ALA A 175 4.94 -1.38 1.61
C ALA A 175 3.45 -1.72 1.48
N HIS A 176 2.99 -2.74 2.22
CA HIS A 176 1.59 -3.17 2.20
C HIS A 176 0.66 -2.14 2.85
N SER A 177 1.07 -1.51 3.95
CA SER A 177 0.31 -0.44 4.58
C SER A 177 0.15 0.76 3.64
N LEU A 178 1.22 1.21 3.00
CA LEU A 178 1.15 2.30 2.03
C LEU A 178 0.24 1.96 0.85
N HIS A 179 0.29 0.71 0.39
CA HIS A 179 -0.54 0.23 -0.72
C HIS A 179 -2.02 0.29 -0.37
N ILE A 180 -2.40 -0.27 0.79
CA ILE A 180 -3.79 -0.23 1.28
C ILE A 180 -4.22 1.23 1.44
N LYS A 181 -3.41 2.07 2.09
CA LYS A 181 -3.73 3.50 2.28
C LYS A 181 -3.99 4.22 0.97
N ASN A 182 -3.14 4.03 -0.03
CA ASN A 182 -3.30 4.69 -1.33
C ASN A 182 -4.59 4.25 -2.04
N HIS A 183 -4.98 2.97 -1.92
CA HIS A 183 -6.29 2.52 -2.40
C HIS A 183 -7.47 3.13 -1.61
N MET A 184 -7.33 3.31 -0.30
CA MET A 184 -8.37 3.89 0.56
C MET A 184 -8.55 5.40 0.37
N GLU A 185 -7.62 6.10 -0.30
CA GLU A 185 -7.83 7.49 -0.74
C GLU A 185 -9.01 7.62 -1.73
N ARG A 186 -9.47 6.50 -2.34
CA ARG A 186 -10.64 6.49 -3.22
C ARG A 186 -11.97 6.33 -2.51
N LEU A 187 -11.96 6.10 -1.19
CA LEU A 187 -13.17 5.90 -0.41
C LEU A 187 -14.01 7.18 -0.40
N LEU A 188 -15.27 7.04 -0.82
CA LEU A 188 -16.25 8.12 -0.77
C LEU A 188 -16.89 8.08 0.62
N VAL A 189 -16.52 9.04 1.47
CA VAL A 189 -17.11 9.29 2.79
C VAL A 189 -18.29 10.25 2.71
#